data_AF-A0A9N9EN06-F1
#
_entry.id   AF-A0A9N9EN06-F1
#
_cell.length_a   1.000
_cell.length_b   1.000
_cell.length_c   1.000
_cell.angle_alpha   90.00
_cell.angle_beta   90.00
_cell.angle_gamma   90.00
#
_symmetry.space_group_name_H-M   'P 1'
#
loop_
_entity.id
_entity.type
_entity.pdbx_description
1 polymer ?
#
loop_
_entity_poly.entity_id
_entity_poly.type
_entity_poly.pdbx_seq_one_letter_code
_entity_poly.pdbx_strand_id
1 'polypeptide(L)'
;MVKPSTIIKASNILAYLLFLAVNIIWGFGPNQGKSPYNHDSVNTYINPAFFTFYIWAIIHLFLAGFEKYPSQDKYELFLIHIPFSLYHAWIFVLTILTTFASFTPYKSNINDEGPTIVVLVLVIIALILMEVVAIVYIERFKDVAGASIIAWTLFGIAVEQEDLLIHWIALALMVLCGLHIFKPYMMKMVRKDSGSSIFSFK
;
A
#
# COMPACT_ATOMS: atom_id res chain seq x y z
N MET A 1 25.13 0.20 -26.18
CA MET A 1 24.57 0.10 -24.80
C MET A 1 25.70 -0.22 -23.84
N VAL A 2 25.93 0.62 -22.82
CA VAL A 2 27.05 0.48 -21.87
C VAL A 2 26.64 -0.50 -20.77
N LYS A 3 27.39 -1.60 -20.56
CA LYS A 3 27.16 -2.48 -19.41
C LYS A 3 27.33 -1.66 -18.13
N PRO A 4 26.40 -1.73 -17.15
CA PRO A 4 26.58 -1.03 -15.89
C PRO A 4 27.88 -1.48 -15.25
N SER A 5 28.64 -0.51 -14.73
CA SER A 5 29.93 -0.78 -14.09
C SER A 5 29.73 -1.74 -12.92
N THR A 6 30.76 -2.53 -12.64
CA THR A 6 30.76 -3.49 -11.51
C THR A 6 30.39 -2.79 -10.19
N ILE A 7 30.78 -1.52 -10.04
CA ILE A 7 30.45 -0.67 -8.89
C ILE A 7 28.94 -0.48 -8.74
N ILE A 8 28.23 -0.11 -9.82
CA ILE A 8 26.76 0.10 -9.77
C ILE A 8 26.04 -1.19 -9.36
N LYS A 9 26.46 -2.33 -9.93
CA LYS A 9 25.87 -3.63 -9.57
C LYS A 9 26.11 -3.97 -8.10
N ALA A 10 27.35 -3.80 -7.62
CA ALA A 10 27.69 -4.04 -6.22
C ALA A 10 26.91 -3.12 -5.27
N SER A 11 26.75 -1.84 -5.62
CA SER A 11 25.96 -0.88 -4.84
C SER A 11 24.49 -1.26 -4.77
N ASN A 12 23.88 -1.71 -5.88
CA ASN A 12 22.48 -2.14 -5.87
C ASN A 12 22.27 -3.37 -4.98
N ILE A 13 23.15 -4.37 -5.09
CA ILE A 13 23.12 -5.58 -4.25
C ILE A 13 23.28 -5.22 -2.78
N LEU A 14 24.24 -4.36 -2.46
CA LEU A 14 24.44 -3.91 -1.08
C LEU A 14 23.20 -3.18 -0.55
N ALA A 15 22.61 -2.28 -1.34
CA ALA A 15 21.41 -1.56 -0.95
C ALA A 15 20.22 -2.50 -0.67
N TYR A 16 19.99 -3.48 -1.56
CA TYR A 16 18.97 -4.50 -1.36
C TYR A 16 19.21 -5.34 -0.11
N LEU A 17 20.45 -5.82 0.11
CA LEU A 17 20.80 -6.62 1.29
C LEU A 17 20.60 -5.85 2.59
N LEU A 18 20.99 -4.58 2.62
CA LEU A 18 20.77 -3.72 3.79
C LEU A 18 19.27 -3.54 4.07
N PHE A 19 18.49 -3.28 3.02
CA PHE A 19 17.05 -3.07 3.13
C PHE A 19 16.30 -4.33 3.59
N LEU A 20 16.68 -5.49 3.02
CA LEU A 20 16.18 -6.80 3.42
C LEU A 20 16.57 -7.14 4.86
N ALA A 21 17.82 -6.87 5.26
CA ALA A 21 18.31 -7.15 6.60
C ALA A 21 17.50 -6.40 7.67
N VAL A 22 17.16 -5.12 7.46
CA VAL A 22 16.32 -4.35 8.39
C VAL A 22 14.96 -5.03 8.56
N ASN A 23 14.32 -5.44 7.47
CA ASN A 23 13.01 -6.10 7.52
C ASN A 23 13.08 -7.48 8.21
N ILE A 24 14.14 -8.26 7.98
CA ILE A 24 14.37 -9.54 8.66
C ILE A 24 14.58 -9.33 10.16
N ILE A 25 15.36 -8.33 10.57
CA ILE A 25 15.60 -8.03 11.99
C ILE A 25 14.30 -7.62 12.69
N TRP A 26 13.45 -6.81 12.04
CA TRP A 26 12.15 -6.47 12.61
C TRP A 26 11.18 -7.66 12.61
N GLY A 27 11.24 -8.55 11.61
CA GLY A 27 10.35 -9.72 11.53
C GLY A 27 10.73 -10.90 12.44
N PHE A 28 12.02 -11.15 12.62
CA PHE A 28 12.55 -12.36 13.27
C PHE A 28 13.59 -12.08 14.37
N GLY A 29 13.86 -10.82 14.67
CA GLY A 29 14.86 -10.42 15.65
C GLY A 29 14.38 -10.47 17.10
N PRO A 30 15.26 -10.14 18.06
CA PRO A 30 14.98 -10.24 19.49
C PRO A 30 13.78 -9.39 19.96
N ASN A 31 13.45 -8.33 19.23
CA ASN A 31 12.39 -7.38 19.56
C ASN A 31 11.08 -7.63 18.78
N GLN A 32 10.84 -8.86 18.31
CA GLN A 32 9.62 -9.22 17.56
C GLN A 32 8.31 -8.85 18.29
N GLY A 33 8.33 -8.77 19.63
CA GLY A 33 7.19 -8.29 20.44
C GLY A 33 6.73 -6.87 20.13
N LYS A 34 7.65 -6.01 19.66
CA LYS A 34 7.38 -4.60 19.30
C LYS A 34 7.39 -4.39 17.78
N SER A 35 7.41 -5.49 17.02
CA SER A 35 7.50 -5.45 15.58
C SER A 35 6.16 -5.07 14.97
N PRO A 36 6.13 -4.27 13.89
CA PRO A 36 4.90 -4.02 13.14
C PRO A 36 4.22 -5.28 12.60
N TYR A 37 4.96 -6.40 12.50
CA TYR A 37 4.42 -7.71 12.11
C TYR A 37 3.72 -8.45 13.25
N ASN A 38 3.73 -7.89 14.46
CA ASN A 38 3.07 -8.45 15.63
C ASN A 38 1.76 -7.71 15.91
N HIS A 39 0.71 -8.48 16.16
CA HIS A 39 -0.63 -7.99 16.49
C HIS A 39 -0.64 -7.03 17.68
N ASP A 40 0.23 -7.24 18.66
CA ASP A 40 0.20 -6.48 19.93
C ASP A 40 1.09 -5.22 19.93
N SER A 41 1.72 -4.89 18.80
CA SER A 41 2.81 -3.91 18.77
C SER A 41 2.37 -2.45 18.88
N VAL A 42 1.22 -2.10 18.29
CA VAL A 42 0.68 -0.74 18.25
C VAL A 42 -0.85 -0.79 18.22
N ASN A 43 -1.49 -0.41 19.32
CA ASN A 43 -2.94 -0.39 19.40
C ASN A 43 -3.47 1.04 19.20
N THR A 44 -3.66 1.46 17.95
CA THR A 44 -4.31 2.75 17.61
C THR A 44 -5.55 2.52 16.76
N TYR A 45 -6.42 3.54 16.67
CA TYR A 45 -7.67 3.50 15.91
C TYR A 45 -7.49 3.53 14.37
N ILE A 46 -6.24 3.59 13.88
CA ILE A 46 -5.93 3.56 12.45
C ILE A 46 -4.90 2.48 12.08
N ASN A 47 -4.35 1.77 13.06
CA ASN A 47 -3.36 0.73 12.77
C ASN A 47 -4.02 -0.38 11.92
N PRO A 48 -3.45 -0.75 10.77
CA PRO A 48 -3.94 -1.88 10.00
C PRO A 48 -3.50 -3.19 10.63
N ALA A 49 -4.20 -4.27 10.30
CA ALA A 49 -3.84 -5.62 10.71
C ALA A 49 -2.40 -5.98 10.31
N PHE A 50 -1.73 -6.78 11.14
CA PHE A 50 -0.34 -7.21 11.00
C PHE A 50 0.04 -7.74 9.59
N PHE A 51 -0.87 -8.45 8.91
CA PHE A 51 -0.63 -8.99 7.57
C PHE A 51 -0.42 -7.89 6.52
N THR A 52 -0.87 -6.66 6.79
CA THR A 52 -0.72 -5.51 5.88
C THR A 52 0.76 -5.22 5.63
N PHE A 53 1.60 -5.44 6.64
CA PHE A 53 3.04 -5.25 6.57
C PHE A 53 3.75 -6.28 5.67
N TYR A 54 3.10 -7.38 5.29
CA TYR A 54 3.66 -8.32 4.31
C TYR A 54 3.85 -7.72 2.92
N ILE A 55 3.37 -6.49 2.69
CA ILE A 55 3.77 -5.74 1.50
C ILE A 55 5.28 -5.60 1.36
N TRP A 56 6.01 -5.52 2.48
CA TRP A 56 7.46 -5.52 2.45
C TRP A 56 8.00 -6.77 1.75
N ALA A 57 7.51 -7.97 2.07
CA ALA A 57 7.95 -9.20 1.42
C ALA A 57 7.72 -9.18 -0.10
N ILE A 58 6.58 -8.63 -0.54
CA ILE A 58 6.26 -8.47 -1.97
C ILE A 58 7.23 -7.51 -2.64
N ILE A 59 7.52 -6.36 -2.03
CA ILE A 59 8.49 -5.38 -2.56
C ILE A 59 9.88 -6.04 -2.69
N HIS A 60 10.34 -6.76 -1.68
CA HIS A 60 11.64 -7.45 -1.73
C HIS A 60 11.68 -8.54 -2.81
N LEU A 61 10.57 -9.26 -3.04
CA LEU A 61 10.48 -10.24 -4.11
C LEU A 61 10.67 -9.58 -5.49
N PHE A 62 10.02 -8.43 -5.72
CA PHE A 62 10.21 -7.67 -6.96
C PHE A 62 11.64 -7.15 -7.11
N LEU A 63 12.23 -6.62 -6.03
CA LEU A 63 13.62 -6.14 -6.03
C LEU A 63 14.63 -7.26 -6.28
N ALA A 64 14.45 -8.44 -5.68
CA ALA A 64 15.29 -9.62 -5.94
C ALA A 64 15.21 -10.06 -7.41
N GLY A 65 14.02 -10.00 -8.01
CA GLY A 65 13.82 -10.27 -9.44
C GLY A 65 14.60 -9.29 -10.33
N PHE A 66 14.60 -8.00 -9.96
CA PHE A 66 15.35 -6.96 -10.67
C PHE A 66 16.86 -7.20 -10.63
N GLU A 67 17.42 -7.66 -9.52
CA GLU A 67 18.86 -7.97 -9.42
C GLU A 67 19.28 -9.14 -10.31
N LYS A 68 18.45 -10.19 -10.34
CA LYS A 68 18.76 -11.41 -11.09
C LYS A 68 18.60 -11.22 -12.60
N TYR A 69 17.64 -10.40 -13.02
CA TYR A 69 17.34 -10.13 -14.42
C TYR A 69 17.45 -8.62 -14.71
N PRO A 70 18.68 -8.07 -14.71
CA PRO A 70 18.87 -6.66 -15.04
C PRO A 70 18.35 -6.41 -16.46
N SER A 71 17.42 -5.46 -16.56
CA SER A 71 16.57 -5.17 -17.72
C SER A 71 17.29 -5.29 -19.08
N GLN A 72 16.93 -6.34 -19.84
CA GLN A 72 17.32 -6.52 -21.24
C GLN A 72 16.12 -6.69 -22.19
N ASP A 73 14.87 -6.68 -21.69
CA ASP A 73 13.66 -6.81 -22.53
C ASP A 73 12.36 -6.39 -21.79
N LYS A 74 11.21 -6.44 -22.51
CA LYS A 74 9.79 -6.06 -22.20
C LYS A 74 9.30 -5.99 -20.72
N TYR A 75 9.99 -6.62 -19.79
CA TYR A 75 9.72 -6.60 -18.34
C TYR A 75 10.34 -5.40 -17.60
N GLU A 76 11.08 -4.55 -18.31
CA GLU A 76 11.71 -3.32 -17.79
C GLU A 76 10.70 -2.39 -17.09
N LEU A 77 9.52 -2.21 -17.66
CA LEU A 77 8.47 -1.38 -17.04
C LEU A 77 7.94 -2.03 -15.74
N PHE A 78 7.74 -3.34 -15.75
CA PHE A 78 7.07 -4.08 -14.67
C PHE A 78 7.97 -4.23 -13.42
N LEU A 79 9.20 -4.71 -13.60
CA LEU A 79 10.12 -4.98 -12.49
C LEU A 79 10.73 -3.70 -11.89
N ILE A 80 10.65 -2.58 -12.60
CA ILE A 80 11.10 -1.29 -12.08
C ILE A 80 9.91 -0.54 -11.49
N HIS A 81 8.88 -0.24 -12.26
CA HIS A 81 7.86 0.73 -11.82
C HIS A 81 7.00 0.20 -10.67
N ILE A 82 6.71 -1.11 -10.64
CA ILE A 82 5.87 -1.69 -9.59
C ILE A 82 6.53 -1.58 -8.21
N PRO A 83 7.73 -2.12 -7.95
CA PRO A 83 8.32 -2.00 -6.61
C PRO A 83 8.48 -0.55 -6.15
N PHE A 84 8.87 0.38 -7.04
CA PHE A 84 8.95 1.81 -6.70
C PHE A 84 7.59 2.42 -6.37
N SER A 85 6.55 2.05 -7.11
CA SER A 85 5.17 2.48 -6.85
C SER A 85 4.63 1.95 -5.52
N LEU A 86 4.75 0.63 -5.30
CA LEU A 86 4.33 -0.03 -4.06
C LEU A 86 5.06 0.60 -2.86
N TYR A 87 6.37 0.83 -3.00
CA TYR A 87 7.18 1.48 -1.98
C TYR A 87 6.71 2.91 -1.69
N HIS A 88 6.54 3.75 -2.72
CA HIS A 88 6.11 5.14 -2.52
C HIS A 88 4.73 5.22 -1.85
N ALA A 89 3.79 4.38 -2.28
CA ALA A 89 2.45 4.34 -1.68
C ALA A 89 2.52 3.89 -0.22
N TRP A 90 3.34 2.89 0.08
CA TRP A 90 3.52 2.39 1.44
C TRP A 90 4.18 3.42 2.36
N ILE A 91 5.21 4.15 1.90
CA ILE A 91 5.82 5.24 2.69
C ILE A 91 4.80 6.34 3.00
N PHE A 92 3.92 6.66 2.05
CA PHE A 92 2.85 7.63 2.29
C PHE A 92 1.86 7.13 3.35
N VAL A 93 1.45 5.87 3.29
CA VAL A 93 0.63 5.22 4.33
C VAL A 93 1.32 5.29 5.69
N LEU A 94 2.59 4.87 5.78
CA LEU A 94 3.37 4.92 7.03
C LEU A 94 3.49 6.33 7.59
N THR A 95 3.57 7.35 6.73
CA THR A 95 3.60 8.76 7.15
C THR A 95 2.29 9.15 7.84
N ILE A 96 1.14 8.76 7.28
CA ILE A 96 -0.18 8.99 7.89
C ILE A 96 -0.29 8.23 9.21
N LEU A 97 0.05 6.94 9.24
CA LEU A 97 -0.03 6.11 10.44
C LEU A 97 0.84 6.66 11.57
N THR A 98 2.08 7.04 11.25
CA THR A 98 3.04 7.57 12.24
C THR A 98 2.62 8.95 12.75
N THR A 99 2.10 9.79 11.86
CA THR A 99 1.56 11.10 12.23
C THR A 99 0.37 10.91 13.16
N PHE A 100 -0.58 10.06 12.80
CA PHE A 100 -1.73 9.77 13.64
C PHE A 100 -1.31 9.23 15.03
N ALA A 101 -0.38 8.27 15.07
CA ALA A 101 0.16 7.71 16.32
C ALA A 101 0.89 8.76 17.19
N SER A 102 1.40 9.84 16.58
CA SER A 102 2.06 10.93 17.30
C SER A 102 1.08 11.92 17.95
N PHE A 103 -0.13 12.04 17.40
CA PHE A 103 -1.13 13.02 17.84
C PHE A 103 -2.36 12.42 18.52
N THR A 104 -2.46 11.09 18.61
CA THR A 104 -3.61 10.40 19.22
C THR A 104 -3.15 9.45 20.34
N PRO A 105 -3.96 9.28 21.39
CA PRO A 105 -3.66 8.31 22.44
C PRO A 105 -3.75 6.89 21.90
N TYR A 106 -2.93 6.01 22.44
CA TYR A 106 -3.07 4.57 22.25
C TYR A 106 -4.36 4.06 22.92
N LYS A 107 -4.95 3.01 22.36
CA LYS A 107 -6.08 2.28 22.93
C LYS A 107 -5.68 1.64 24.25
N SER A 108 -6.58 1.70 25.23
CA SER A 108 -6.38 1.12 26.55
C SER A 108 -7.02 -0.27 26.59
N ASN A 109 -6.28 -1.30 27.01
CA ASN A 109 -6.87 -2.64 27.19
C ASN A 109 -7.81 -2.74 28.42
N ILE A 110 -7.95 -1.66 29.20
CA ILE A 110 -8.76 -1.63 30.43
C ILE A 110 -9.82 -0.54 30.26
N ASN A 111 -11.09 -0.95 30.22
CA ASN A 111 -12.29 -0.09 30.19
C ASN A 111 -12.32 0.95 29.06
N ASP A 112 -11.99 0.57 27.82
CA ASP A 112 -12.08 1.49 26.68
C ASP A 112 -13.57 1.75 26.35
N GLU A 113 -14.04 2.98 26.61
CA GLU A 113 -15.37 3.46 26.22
C GLU A 113 -15.48 3.71 24.70
N GLY A 114 -14.42 3.40 23.95
CA GLY A 114 -14.31 3.64 22.51
C GLY A 114 -13.60 4.96 22.18
N PRO A 115 -13.49 5.30 20.90
CA PRO A 115 -12.75 6.48 20.47
C PRO A 115 -13.48 7.75 20.93
N THR A 116 -12.73 8.70 21.51
CA THR A 116 -13.26 10.06 21.71
C THR A 116 -13.65 10.67 20.36
N ILE A 117 -14.60 11.61 20.38
CA ILE A 117 -15.09 12.27 19.15
C ILE A 117 -13.94 12.89 18.34
N VAL A 118 -12.93 13.47 19.01
CA VAL A 118 -11.76 14.05 18.35
C VAL A 118 -10.96 12.99 17.63
N VAL A 119 -10.67 11.87 18.29
CA VAL A 119 -9.94 10.74 17.68
C VAL A 119 -10.73 10.19 16.50
N LEU A 120 -12.04 10.00 16.64
CA LEU A 120 -12.91 9.51 15.57
C LEU A 120 -12.87 10.41 14.33
N VAL A 121 -12.98 11.72 14.52
CA VAL A 121 -12.88 12.70 13.43
C VAL A 121 -11.51 12.63 12.75
N LEU A 122 -10.42 12.53 13.51
CA LEU A 122 -9.07 12.38 12.96
C LEU A 122 -8.90 11.08 12.17
N VAL A 123 -9.48 9.97 12.64
CA VAL A 123 -9.46 8.68 11.91
C VAL A 123 -10.16 8.84 10.57
N ILE A 124 -11.38 9.39 10.58
CA ILE A 124 -12.17 9.57 9.35
C ILE A 124 -11.42 10.47 8.36
N ILE A 125 -10.81 11.57 8.83
CA ILE A 125 -9.98 12.44 7.99
C ILE A 125 -8.83 11.66 7.35
N ALA A 126 -8.12 10.85 8.14
CA ALA A 126 -6.99 10.07 7.65
C ALA A 126 -7.42 8.98 6.65
N LEU A 127 -8.56 8.31 6.87
CA LEU A 127 -9.12 7.34 5.92
C LEU A 127 -9.53 8.00 4.59
N ILE A 128 -10.20 9.15 4.65
CA ILE A 128 -10.55 9.93 3.45
C ILE A 128 -9.30 10.41 2.74
N LEU A 129 -8.27 10.84 3.47
CA LEU A 129 -7.00 11.26 2.88
C LEU A 129 -6.33 10.10 2.13
N MET A 130 -6.33 8.88 2.69
CA MET A 130 -5.86 7.69 2.00
C MET A 130 -6.64 7.45 0.70
N GLU A 131 -7.98 7.50 0.74
CA GLU A 131 -8.82 7.35 -0.46
C GLU A 131 -8.51 8.39 -1.54
N VAL A 132 -8.41 9.67 -1.16
CA VAL A 132 -8.05 10.75 -2.09
C VAL A 132 -6.71 10.47 -2.75
N VAL A 133 -5.72 10.00 -2.00
CA VAL A 133 -4.41 9.66 -2.55
C VAL A 133 -4.49 8.47 -3.50
N ALA A 134 -5.30 7.44 -3.19
CA ALA A 134 -5.54 6.34 -4.11
C ALA A 134 -6.15 6.82 -5.45
N ILE A 135 -7.12 7.73 -5.39
CA ILE A 135 -7.69 8.35 -6.58
C ILE A 135 -6.63 9.13 -7.36
N VAL A 136 -5.74 9.88 -6.68
CA VAL A 136 -4.64 10.59 -7.35
C VAL A 136 -3.69 9.63 -8.07
N TYR A 137 -3.33 8.51 -7.45
CA TYR A 137 -2.54 7.44 -8.08
C TYR A 137 -3.18 6.95 -9.38
N ILE A 138 -4.48 6.67 -9.36
CA ILE A 138 -5.20 6.14 -10.51
C ILE A 138 -5.41 7.21 -11.57
N GLU A 139 -5.92 8.39 -11.21
CA GLU A 139 -6.38 9.38 -12.18
C GLU A 139 -5.23 10.19 -12.76
N ARG A 140 -4.24 10.58 -11.93
CA ARG A 140 -3.11 11.41 -12.34
C ARG A 140 -1.93 10.59 -12.84
N PHE A 141 -1.55 9.54 -12.12
CA PHE A 141 -0.34 8.76 -12.41
C PHE A 141 -0.62 7.50 -13.24
N LYS A 142 -1.91 7.13 -13.43
CA LYS A 142 -2.32 5.88 -14.09
C LYS A 142 -1.68 4.64 -13.45
N ASP A 143 -1.44 4.73 -12.15
CA ASP A 143 -0.69 3.77 -11.38
C ASP A 143 -1.61 3.02 -10.43
N VAL A 144 -1.98 1.81 -10.86
CA VAL A 144 -2.85 0.90 -10.12
C VAL A 144 -2.10 0.18 -8.99
N ALA A 145 -0.79 -0.01 -9.14
CA ALA A 145 0.00 -0.75 -8.15
C ALA A 145 0.01 0.01 -6.81
N GLY A 146 0.29 1.32 -6.85
CA GLY A 146 0.28 2.17 -5.67
C GLY A 146 -1.10 2.28 -5.02
N ALA A 147 -2.16 2.44 -5.83
CA ALA A 147 -3.53 2.47 -5.30
C ALA A 147 -3.95 1.14 -4.65
N SER A 148 -3.44 0.01 -5.14
CA SER A 148 -3.71 -1.31 -4.56
C SER A 148 -3.15 -1.44 -3.14
N ILE A 149 -2.03 -0.78 -2.82
CA ILE A 149 -1.49 -0.72 -1.44
C ILE A 149 -2.44 -0.01 -0.51
N ILE A 150 -3.03 1.09 -0.99
CA ILE A 150 -3.95 1.87 -0.18
C ILE A 150 -5.23 1.08 0.06
N ALA A 151 -5.78 0.44 -0.97
CA ALA A 151 -6.92 -0.49 -0.82
C ALA A 151 -6.60 -1.62 0.17
N TRP A 152 -5.41 -2.22 0.08
CA TRP A 152 -4.95 -3.25 1.00
C TRP A 152 -4.81 -2.75 2.44
N THR A 153 -4.34 -1.51 2.61
CA THR A 153 -4.25 -0.87 3.92
C THR A 153 -5.63 -0.61 4.51
N LEU A 154 -6.56 -0.05 3.73
CA LEU A 154 -7.94 0.18 4.17
C LEU A 154 -8.63 -1.13 4.57
N PHE A 155 -8.37 -2.22 3.84
CA PHE A 155 -8.82 -3.55 4.23
C PHE A 155 -8.20 -4.01 5.55
N GLY A 156 -6.89 -3.85 5.72
CA GLY A 156 -6.19 -4.16 6.96
C GLY A 156 -6.74 -3.39 8.16
N ILE A 157 -7.07 -2.10 7.98
CA ILE A 157 -7.71 -1.28 9.01
C ILE A 157 -9.12 -1.83 9.30
N ALA A 158 -9.92 -2.11 8.28
CA ALA A 158 -11.26 -2.66 8.51
C ALA A 158 -11.20 -3.97 9.31
N VAL A 159 -10.26 -4.88 9.00
CA VAL A 159 -10.14 -6.15 9.71
C VAL A 159 -9.68 -5.98 11.17
N GLU A 160 -8.80 -5.02 11.46
CA GLU A 160 -8.23 -4.83 12.80
C GLU A 160 -9.16 -4.06 13.76
N GLN A 161 -10.00 -3.17 13.23
CA GLN A 161 -10.77 -2.24 14.07
C GLN A 161 -12.08 -2.85 14.56
N GLU A 162 -12.25 -2.91 15.88
CA GLU A 162 -13.48 -3.37 16.55
C GLU A 162 -14.60 -2.33 16.55
N ASP A 163 -14.25 -1.04 16.48
CA ASP A 163 -15.24 0.04 16.39
C ASP A 163 -16.03 -0.09 15.08
N LEU A 164 -17.34 -0.25 15.20
CA LEU A 164 -18.23 -0.49 14.06
C LEU A 164 -18.15 0.63 13.02
N LEU A 165 -18.05 1.89 13.45
CA LEU A 165 -18.05 3.01 12.53
C LEU A 165 -16.75 3.02 11.71
N ILE A 166 -15.60 2.88 12.38
CA ILE A 166 -14.29 2.84 11.71
C ILE A 166 -14.21 1.63 10.77
N HIS A 167 -14.65 0.45 11.22
CA HIS A 167 -14.68 -0.78 10.43
C HIS A 167 -15.46 -0.59 9.11
N TRP A 168 -16.71 -0.15 9.20
CA TRP A 168 -17.58 -0.06 8.03
C TRP A 168 -17.17 1.08 7.09
N ILE A 169 -16.67 2.20 7.61
CA ILE A 169 -16.14 3.27 6.76
C ILE A 169 -14.88 2.81 6.02
N ALA A 170 -13.93 2.17 6.71
CA ALA A 170 -12.72 1.65 6.07
C ALA A 170 -13.05 0.62 5.00
N LEU A 171 -14.02 -0.27 5.26
CA LEU A 171 -14.50 -1.26 4.30
C LEU A 171 -15.18 -0.60 3.09
N ALA A 172 -16.04 0.40 3.32
CA ALA A 172 -16.72 1.12 2.24
C ALA A 172 -15.71 1.87 1.34
N LEU A 173 -14.72 2.54 1.94
CA LEU A 173 -13.65 3.20 1.20
C LEU A 173 -12.78 2.20 0.44
N MET A 174 -12.46 1.04 1.03
CA MET A 174 -11.74 -0.02 0.32
C MET A 174 -12.51 -0.49 -0.93
N VAL A 175 -13.83 -0.68 -0.83
CA VAL A 175 -14.67 -1.05 -1.98
C VAL A 175 -14.69 0.07 -3.02
N LEU A 176 -14.84 1.33 -2.61
CA LEU A 176 -14.78 2.49 -3.51
C LEU A 176 -13.43 2.57 -4.24
N CYS A 177 -12.32 2.44 -3.52
CA CYS A 177 -10.98 2.38 -4.09
C CYS A 177 -10.88 1.24 -5.13
N GLY A 178 -11.41 0.06 -4.80
CA GLY A 178 -11.49 -1.08 -5.72
C GLY A 178 -12.24 -0.73 -7.01
N LEU A 179 -13.42 -0.11 -6.90
CA LEU A 179 -14.19 0.34 -8.07
C LEU A 179 -13.40 1.35 -8.92
N HIS A 180 -12.67 2.28 -8.29
CA HIS A 180 -11.80 3.23 -8.99
C HIS A 180 -10.66 2.53 -9.73
N ILE A 181 -10.07 1.48 -9.15
CA ILE A 181 -9.03 0.66 -9.81
C ILE A 181 -9.56 0.01 -11.09
N PHE A 182 -10.80 -0.48 -11.09
CA PHE A 182 -11.41 -1.16 -12.25
C PHE A 182 -12.01 -0.20 -13.30
N LYS A 183 -12.39 1.02 -12.92
CA LYS A 183 -12.92 2.06 -13.81
C LYS A 183 -12.17 2.23 -15.16
N PRO A 184 -10.82 2.39 -15.20
CA PRO A 184 -10.11 2.55 -16.47
C PRO A 184 -10.20 1.32 -17.39
N TYR A 185 -10.40 0.12 -16.84
CA TYR A 185 -10.60 -1.10 -17.63
C TYR A 185 -12.02 -1.18 -18.19
N MET A 186 -13.02 -0.86 -17.37
CA MET A 186 -14.43 -0.81 -17.78
C MET A 186 -14.66 0.21 -18.90
N MET A 187 -14.07 1.40 -18.80
CA MET A 187 -14.18 2.44 -19.85
C MET A 187 -13.59 1.99 -21.20
N LYS A 188 -12.54 1.16 -21.20
CA LYS A 188 -11.97 0.59 -22.44
C LYS A 188 -12.90 -0.43 -23.07
N MET A 189 -13.60 -1.25 -22.28
CA MET A 189 -14.56 -2.24 -22.79
C MET A 189 -15.79 -1.54 -23.40
N VAL A 190 -16.36 -0.55 -22.73
CA VAL A 190 -17.51 0.22 -23.23
C VAL A 190 -17.18 0.97 -24.53
N ARG A 191 -15.98 1.56 -24.67
CA ARG A 191 -15.56 2.23 -25.92
C ARG A 191 -15.34 1.26 -27.09
N LYS A 192 -14.99 0.00 -26.82
CA LYS A 192 -14.77 -1.01 -27.87
C LYS A 192 -16.09 -1.43 -28.54
N ASP A 193 -17.18 -1.45 -27.78
CA ASP A 193 -18.50 -1.81 -28.29
C ASP A 193 -19.18 -0.66 -29.08
N SER A 194 -18.90 0.61 -28.72
CA SER A 194 -19.42 1.76 -29.47
C SER A 194 -18.65 2.07 -30.78
N GLY A 195 -17.46 1.51 -30.97
CA GLY A 195 -16.62 1.76 -32.15
C GLY A 195 -16.88 0.82 -33.33
N SER A 196 -17.59 -0.29 -33.12
CA SER A 196 -17.82 -1.33 -34.13
C SER A 196 -19.18 -1.21 -34.85
N SER A 197 -20.11 -0.39 -34.36
CA SER A 197 -21.46 -0.29 -34.94
C SER A 197 -21.69 0.85 -35.93
N ILE A 198 -20.74 1.78 -36.12
CA ILE A 198 -20.94 3.00 -36.93
C ILE A 198 -20.40 2.88 -38.38
N PHE A 199 -19.56 1.89 -38.69
CA PHE A 199 -18.94 1.75 -40.03
C PHE A 199 -19.34 0.50 -40.82
N SER A 200 -20.49 -0.12 -40.50
CA SER A 200 -21.07 -1.17 -41.34
C SER A 200 -22.41 -0.69 -41.92
N PHE A 201 -22.32 0.12 -42.97
CA PHE A 201 -23.37 0.18 -43.98
C PHE A 201 -22.75 -0.33 -45.29
N LYS A 202 -23.27 -1.46 -45.74
CA LYS A 202 -22.98 -2.10 -47.03
C LYS A 202 -23.98 -1.61 -48.07
#